data_AF-A0A2T4DW62-F1
#
_entry.id   AF-A0A2T4DW62-F1
#
_cell.length_a   1.000
_cell.length_b   1.000
_cell.length_c   1.000
_cell.angle_alpha   90.00
_cell.angle_beta   90.00
_cell.angle_gamma   90.00
#
_symmetry.space_group_name_H-M   'P 1'
#
loop_
_entity.id
_entity.type
_entity.pdbx_description
1 polymer ?
#
loop_
_entity_poly.entity_id
_entity_poly.type
_entity_poly.pdbx_seq_one_letter_code
_entity_poly.pdbx_strand_id
1 'polypeptide(L)'
;MNKDKIYHRFDFQSVFVATKEFIDKYNERHSKLTEKLNANHRATCELIVRLYLKQLNNLEKNYDITIDHVQGFKTYNASLASCKGCTVRTILNHKARLKKAGFILAEERRGAQGIELWLNAEILFPIQKFAKEATGKKLKNKPETAISTSKGKNFRPLVHVPHEQENNNSSVDELKGVHPKAHQSELPKGELTRTIHEPHMNTGENAKSVPESSEISSGTDRISLLFLIRQFWEFSRKLLFPDLILSEPEQSDIMNMIWASVYMKLNSSLSKEEWLKYHEQAIERVIMVRKWLDKSPNHWVPPPHVYFSPNNNKNDFQKTLKWLVKREILKIEISQQLMLQKIQNEHRLHTQGKGRHKHLSRLQLFRLQEQRLSRMNDPELLNAYYLYIRRKF
;
A
#
# COMPACT_ATOMS: atom_id res chain seq x y z
N MET A 1 0.01 -38.09 -21.97
CA MET A 1 -0.08 -36.68 -21.51
C MET A 1 0.28 -36.67 -20.03
N ASN A 2 1.38 -36.02 -19.63
CA ASN A 2 1.84 -36.07 -18.24
C ASN A 2 1.00 -35.13 -17.36
N LYS A 3 -0.04 -35.69 -16.73
CA LYS A 3 -0.93 -34.97 -15.78
C LYS A 3 -0.28 -34.76 -14.41
N ASP A 4 0.88 -35.37 -14.16
CA ASP A 4 1.44 -35.51 -12.81
C ASP A 4 2.65 -34.60 -12.54
N LYS A 5 2.75 -33.46 -13.22
CA LYS A 5 3.82 -32.50 -12.91
C LYS A 5 3.46 -31.72 -11.65
N ILE A 6 4.08 -32.11 -10.54
CA ILE A 6 3.95 -31.44 -9.24
C ILE A 6 4.70 -30.11 -9.27
N TYR A 7 4.02 -29.03 -8.87
CA TYR A 7 4.61 -27.70 -8.76
C TYR A 7 4.82 -27.32 -7.30
N HIS A 8 6.08 -27.26 -6.86
CA HIS A 8 6.44 -26.79 -5.53
C HIS A 8 6.51 -25.26 -5.42
N ARG A 9 6.69 -24.54 -6.55
CA ARG A 9 6.75 -23.07 -6.59
C ARG A 9 6.48 -22.55 -8.00
N PHE A 10 5.59 -21.56 -8.11
CA PHE A 10 5.33 -20.85 -9.36
C PHE A 10 6.34 -19.72 -9.57
N ASP A 11 6.88 -19.66 -10.78
CA ASP A 11 7.69 -18.54 -11.26
C ASP A 11 6.79 -17.40 -11.74
N PHE A 12 6.91 -16.25 -11.10
CA PHE A 12 6.11 -15.06 -11.43
C PHE A 12 6.36 -14.60 -12.87
N GLN A 13 7.61 -14.64 -13.34
CA GLN A 13 7.95 -14.13 -14.66
C GLN A 13 7.23 -14.92 -15.76
N SER A 14 7.29 -16.24 -15.69
CA SER A 14 6.65 -17.14 -16.66
C SER A 14 5.13 -16.94 -16.71
N VAL A 15 4.47 -16.82 -15.55
CA VAL A 15 3.01 -16.64 -15.48
C VAL A 15 2.59 -15.24 -15.92
N PHE A 16 3.40 -14.20 -15.66
CA PHE A 16 3.11 -12.86 -16.18
C PHE A 16 3.26 -12.77 -17.70
N VAL A 17 4.26 -13.45 -18.28
CA VAL A 17 4.38 -13.57 -19.74
C VAL A 17 3.15 -14.28 -20.32
N ALA A 18 2.72 -15.39 -19.72
CA ALA A 18 1.51 -16.10 -20.13
C ALA A 18 0.24 -15.25 -20.02
N THR A 19 0.13 -14.45 -18.95
CA THR A 19 -0.97 -13.50 -18.75
C THR A 19 -1.01 -12.44 -19.85
N LYS A 20 0.15 -11.90 -20.23
CA LYS A 20 0.28 -10.96 -21.34
C LYS A 20 -0.17 -11.61 -22.65
N GLU A 21 0.38 -12.78 -22.98
CA GLU A 21 0.03 -13.50 -24.21
C GLU A 21 -1.45 -13.84 -24.30
N PHE A 22 -2.08 -14.23 -23.18
CA PHE A 22 -3.51 -14.48 -23.13
C PHE A 22 -4.33 -13.24 -23.50
N ILE A 23 -3.99 -12.09 -22.90
CA ILE A 23 -4.69 -10.82 -23.15
C ILE A 23 -4.49 -10.36 -24.60
N ASP A 24 -3.27 -10.46 -25.11
CA ASP A 24 -2.94 -10.04 -26.47
C ASP A 24 -3.70 -10.92 -27.49
N LYS A 25 -3.70 -12.25 -27.33
CA LYS A 25 -4.50 -13.19 -28.14
C LYS A 25 -6.00 -12.95 -28.05
N TYR A 26 -6.52 -12.65 -26.85
CA TYR A 26 -7.93 -12.32 -26.67
C TYR A 26 -8.29 -11.04 -27.42
N ASN A 27 -7.45 -10.00 -27.32
CA ASN A 27 -7.67 -8.71 -27.96
C ASN A 27 -7.54 -8.75 -29.49
N GLU A 28 -6.70 -9.63 -30.04
CA GLU A 28 -6.58 -9.84 -31.49
C GLU A 28 -7.87 -10.43 -32.09
N ARG A 29 -8.57 -11.29 -31.34
CA ARG A 29 -9.81 -11.97 -31.80
C ARG A 29 -11.06 -11.07 -31.79
N HIS A 30 -10.98 -9.90 -31.17
CA HIS A 30 -12.11 -8.99 -31.04
C HIS A 30 -11.82 -7.69 -31.79
N SER A 31 -12.66 -7.31 -32.74
CA SER A 31 -12.49 -6.05 -33.50
C SER A 31 -12.98 -4.83 -32.72
N LYS A 32 -14.02 -4.99 -31.89
CA LYS A 32 -14.65 -3.90 -31.13
C LYS A 32 -13.85 -3.52 -29.89
N LEU A 33 -13.57 -2.23 -29.73
CA LEU A 33 -12.80 -1.70 -28.59
C LEU A 33 -13.48 -1.98 -27.23
N THR A 34 -14.81 -2.00 -27.20
CA THR A 34 -15.60 -2.26 -25.98
C THR A 34 -15.47 -3.70 -25.48
N GLU A 35 -15.07 -4.64 -26.35
CA GLU A 35 -14.88 -6.05 -26.01
C GLU A 35 -13.43 -6.33 -25.60
N LYS A 36 -12.46 -5.58 -26.14
CA LYS A 36 -11.02 -5.69 -25.82
C LYS A 36 -10.69 -5.33 -24.37
N LEU A 37 -9.86 -6.13 -23.73
CA LEU A 37 -9.28 -5.85 -22.43
C LEU A 37 -8.26 -4.70 -22.56
N ASN A 38 -8.65 -3.51 -22.11
CA ASN A 38 -7.79 -2.33 -22.10
C ASN A 38 -6.70 -2.41 -20.98
N ALA A 39 -5.82 -1.40 -20.92
CA ALA A 39 -4.73 -1.32 -19.95
C ALA A 39 -5.20 -1.47 -18.48
N ASN A 40 -6.37 -0.95 -18.13
CA ASN A 40 -6.91 -1.05 -16.77
C ASN A 40 -7.30 -2.50 -16.41
N HIS A 41 -7.86 -3.26 -17.36
CA HIS A 41 -8.15 -4.69 -17.16
C HIS A 41 -6.85 -5.48 -17.02
N ARG A 42 -5.87 -5.18 -17.87
CA ARG A 42 -4.55 -5.82 -17.83
C ARG A 42 -3.87 -5.65 -16.48
N ALA A 43 -3.84 -4.43 -15.96
CA ALA A 43 -3.32 -4.17 -14.61
C ALA A 43 -4.11 -4.92 -13.51
N THR A 44 -5.40 -5.20 -13.70
CA THR A 44 -6.18 -6.04 -12.77
C THR A 44 -5.81 -7.52 -12.89
N CYS A 45 -5.61 -8.03 -14.11
CA CYS A 45 -5.12 -9.40 -14.32
C CYS A 45 -3.78 -9.62 -13.61
N GLU A 46 -2.83 -8.71 -13.84
CA GLU A 46 -1.50 -8.79 -13.24
C GLU A 46 -1.56 -8.73 -11.70
N LEU A 47 -2.42 -7.88 -11.13
CA LEU A 47 -2.64 -7.84 -9.69
C LEU A 47 -3.21 -9.15 -9.15
N ILE A 48 -4.27 -9.68 -9.77
CA ILE A 48 -4.91 -10.92 -9.34
C ILE A 48 -3.91 -12.08 -9.41
N VAL A 49 -3.17 -12.20 -10.52
CA VAL A 49 -2.12 -13.22 -10.70
C VAL A 49 -1.05 -13.08 -9.63
N ARG A 50 -0.54 -11.87 -9.40
CA ARG A 50 0.51 -11.62 -8.40
C ARG A 50 0.09 -12.10 -7.01
N LEU A 51 -1.12 -11.75 -6.59
CA LEU A 51 -1.63 -12.11 -5.27
C LEU A 51 -1.92 -13.61 -5.17
N TYR A 52 -2.44 -14.20 -6.24
CA TYR A 52 -2.73 -15.63 -6.26
C TYR A 52 -1.46 -16.49 -6.23
N LEU A 53 -0.45 -16.14 -7.02
CA LEU A 53 0.84 -16.83 -6.97
C LEU A 53 1.50 -16.70 -5.60
N LYS A 54 1.33 -15.56 -4.92
CA LYS A 54 1.78 -15.40 -3.54
C LYS A 54 1.04 -16.34 -2.58
N GLN A 55 -0.28 -16.51 -2.73
CA GLN A 55 -1.05 -17.47 -1.95
C GLN A 55 -0.55 -18.91 -2.20
N LEU A 56 -0.42 -19.31 -3.47
CA LEU A 56 0.02 -20.65 -3.85
C LEU A 56 1.45 -20.96 -3.38
N ASN A 57 2.37 -20.00 -3.51
CA ASN A 57 3.77 -20.18 -3.09
C ASN A 57 3.95 -20.15 -1.56
N ASN A 58 2.95 -19.70 -0.81
CA ASN A 58 2.94 -19.71 0.64
C ASN A 58 2.31 -20.99 1.22
N LEU A 59 1.75 -21.88 0.39
CA LEU A 59 1.31 -23.19 0.84
C LEU A 59 2.53 -24.00 1.32
N GLU A 60 2.33 -24.84 2.34
CA GLU A 60 3.40 -25.65 2.90
C GLU A 60 4.06 -26.54 1.83
N LYS A 61 5.35 -26.85 2.00
CA LYS A 61 6.17 -27.58 1.01
C LYS A 61 5.61 -28.96 0.62
N ASN A 62 4.67 -29.52 1.40
CA ASN A 62 4.06 -30.83 1.20
C ASN A 62 2.71 -30.75 0.46
N TYR A 63 2.31 -29.58 -0.04
CA TYR A 63 1.09 -29.44 -0.83
C TYR A 63 1.39 -29.58 -2.33
N ASP A 64 1.00 -30.71 -2.91
CA ASP A 64 1.19 -30.98 -4.34
C ASP A 64 0.15 -30.21 -5.17
N ILE A 65 0.62 -29.13 -5.81
CA ILE A 65 -0.24 -28.32 -6.69
C ILE A 65 -0.26 -28.97 -8.07
N THR A 66 -1.37 -29.62 -8.39
CA THR A 66 -1.69 -30.16 -9.72
C THR A 66 -2.77 -29.32 -10.41
N ILE A 67 -2.95 -29.54 -11.71
CA ILE A 67 -3.95 -28.82 -12.52
C ILE A 67 -5.37 -29.10 -12.03
N ASP A 68 -5.62 -30.33 -11.60
CA ASP A 68 -6.94 -30.78 -11.14
C ASP A 68 -7.23 -30.40 -9.67
N HIS A 69 -6.19 -30.10 -8.88
CA HIS A 69 -6.30 -29.76 -7.45
C HIS A 69 -5.78 -28.37 -7.09
N VAL A 70 -5.86 -27.40 -8.02
CA VAL A 70 -5.44 -26.02 -7.71
C VAL A 70 -6.47 -25.35 -6.80
N GLN A 71 -6.04 -24.91 -5.62
CA GLN A 71 -6.91 -24.17 -4.70
C GLN A 71 -7.31 -22.83 -5.31
N GLY A 72 -8.56 -22.40 -5.10
CA GLY A 72 -9.01 -21.09 -5.57
C GLY A 72 -8.27 -19.93 -4.88
N PHE A 73 -8.17 -18.81 -5.58
CA PHE A 73 -7.60 -17.58 -5.04
C PHE A 73 -8.57 -16.94 -4.05
N LYS A 74 -8.21 -16.95 -2.76
CA LYS A 74 -9.02 -16.40 -1.68
C LYS A 74 -8.69 -14.93 -1.49
N THR A 75 -9.69 -14.05 -1.61
CA THR A 75 -9.49 -12.61 -1.54
C THR A 75 -10.79 -11.87 -1.19
N TYR A 76 -10.73 -10.54 -1.14
CA TYR A 76 -11.90 -9.66 -1.00
C TYR A 76 -11.92 -8.64 -2.12
N ASN A 77 -13.11 -8.31 -2.64
CA ASN A 77 -13.24 -7.24 -3.65
C ASN A 77 -12.70 -5.90 -3.12
N ALA A 78 -12.89 -5.62 -1.81
CA ALA A 78 -12.34 -4.45 -1.15
C ALA A 78 -10.80 -4.45 -1.13
N SER A 79 -10.17 -5.60 -0.86
CA SER A 79 -8.71 -5.73 -0.91
C SER A 79 -8.17 -5.55 -2.32
N LEU A 80 -8.80 -6.14 -3.34
CA LEU A 80 -8.42 -5.94 -4.74
C LEU A 80 -8.55 -4.46 -5.15
N ALA A 81 -9.60 -3.78 -4.68
CA ALA A 81 -9.86 -2.38 -4.96
C ALA A 81 -8.79 -1.47 -4.33
N SER A 82 -8.49 -1.70 -3.04
CA SER A 82 -7.43 -1.00 -2.32
C SER A 82 -6.04 -1.26 -2.91
N CYS A 83 -5.70 -2.50 -3.25
CA CYS A 83 -4.41 -2.82 -3.86
C CYS A 83 -4.24 -2.21 -5.26
N LYS A 84 -5.33 -2.03 -6.01
CA LYS A 84 -5.31 -1.40 -7.32
C LYS A 84 -5.38 0.13 -7.26
N GLY A 85 -5.88 0.72 -6.16
CA GLY A 85 -6.17 2.14 -6.05
C GLY A 85 -7.43 2.54 -6.83
N CYS A 86 -8.51 1.74 -6.76
CA CYS A 86 -9.79 2.04 -7.42
C CYS A 86 -10.97 1.65 -6.53
N THR A 87 -12.21 1.97 -6.95
CA THR A 87 -13.41 1.62 -6.19
C THR A 87 -13.76 0.13 -6.31
N VAL A 88 -14.51 -0.40 -5.33
CA VAL A 88 -15.03 -1.78 -5.39
C VAL A 88 -15.89 -2.00 -6.63
N ARG A 89 -16.69 -1.01 -7.01
CA ARG A 89 -17.52 -1.05 -8.23
C ARG A 89 -16.66 -1.27 -9.49
N THR A 90 -15.51 -0.61 -9.58
CA THR A 90 -14.56 -0.79 -10.69
C THR A 90 -13.97 -2.20 -10.72
N ILE A 91 -13.59 -2.77 -9.58
CA ILE A 91 -13.13 -4.16 -9.51
C ILE A 91 -14.22 -5.14 -9.97
N LEU A 92 -15.47 -4.94 -9.53
CA LEU A 92 -16.58 -5.78 -9.96
C LEU A 92 -16.79 -5.71 -11.49
N ASN A 93 -16.70 -4.51 -12.07
CA ASN A 93 -16.76 -4.32 -13.53
C ASN A 93 -15.61 -5.03 -14.24
N HIS A 94 -14.38 -4.87 -13.74
CA HIS A 94 -13.22 -5.53 -14.33
C HIS A 94 -13.38 -7.05 -14.26
N LYS A 95 -13.74 -7.61 -13.10
CA LYS A 95 -13.97 -9.04 -12.92
C LYS A 95 -15.05 -9.58 -13.85
N ALA A 96 -16.16 -8.87 -14.02
CA ALA A 96 -17.21 -9.26 -14.98
C ALA A 96 -16.66 -9.39 -16.40
N ARG A 97 -15.80 -8.44 -16.83
CA ARG A 97 -15.13 -8.50 -18.13
C ARG A 97 -14.08 -9.61 -18.20
N LEU A 98 -13.34 -9.86 -17.13
CA LEU A 98 -12.35 -10.95 -17.06
C LEU A 98 -13.00 -12.33 -17.08
N LYS A 99 -14.19 -12.49 -16.48
CA LYS A 99 -15.01 -13.70 -16.62
C LYS A 99 -15.47 -13.90 -18.05
N LYS A 100 -16.02 -12.86 -18.68
CA LYS A 100 -16.43 -12.92 -20.09
C LYS A 100 -15.26 -13.27 -21.02
N ALA A 101 -14.06 -12.81 -20.68
CA ALA A 101 -12.85 -13.12 -21.44
C ALA A 101 -12.29 -14.54 -21.21
N GLY A 102 -12.82 -15.31 -20.25
CA GLY A 102 -12.30 -16.62 -19.88
C GLY A 102 -10.99 -16.57 -19.09
N PHE A 103 -10.65 -15.42 -18.52
CA PHE A 103 -9.50 -15.27 -17.63
C PHE A 103 -9.82 -15.80 -16.21
N ILE A 104 -11.01 -15.44 -15.71
CA ILE A 104 -11.61 -15.99 -14.49
C ILE A 104 -12.64 -17.03 -14.92
N LEU A 105 -12.44 -18.29 -14.55
CA LEU A 105 -13.34 -19.40 -14.88
C LEU A 105 -14.54 -19.45 -13.94
N ALA A 106 -14.29 -19.29 -12.64
CA ALA A 106 -15.33 -19.34 -11.62
C ALA A 106 -15.08 -18.31 -10.50
N GLU A 107 -16.16 -17.91 -9.84
CA GLU A 107 -16.14 -17.09 -8.63
C GLU A 107 -17.18 -17.63 -7.66
N GLU A 108 -16.77 -17.90 -6.43
CA GLU A 108 -17.65 -18.31 -5.35
C GLU A 108 -17.59 -17.30 -4.21
N ARG A 109 -18.75 -16.96 -3.64
CA ARG A 109 -18.84 -16.05 -2.49
C ARG A 109 -18.88 -16.88 -1.21
N ARG A 110 -17.91 -16.68 -0.33
CA ARG A 110 -17.77 -17.39 0.96
C ARG A 110 -18.25 -16.53 2.14
N GLY A 111 -19.16 -15.58 1.89
CA GLY A 111 -19.68 -14.66 2.91
C GLY A 111 -18.58 -13.88 3.62
N ALA A 112 -18.46 -14.05 4.93
CA ALA A 112 -17.45 -13.38 5.76
C ALA A 112 -16.00 -13.75 5.39
N GLN A 113 -15.77 -14.89 4.74
CA GLN A 113 -14.43 -15.31 4.27
C GLN A 113 -14.05 -14.70 2.91
N GLY A 114 -14.92 -13.86 2.34
CA GLY A 114 -14.66 -13.13 1.10
C GLY A 114 -15.10 -13.89 -0.16
N ILE A 115 -14.23 -13.89 -1.16
CA ILE A 115 -14.46 -14.52 -2.46
C ILE A 115 -13.32 -15.47 -2.82
N GLU A 116 -13.67 -16.49 -3.57
CA GLU A 116 -12.72 -17.45 -4.12
C GLU A 116 -12.80 -17.40 -5.66
N LEU A 117 -11.65 -17.21 -6.32
CA LEU A 117 -11.56 -17.07 -7.77
C LEU A 117 -10.72 -18.19 -8.38
N TRP A 118 -11.23 -18.82 -9.43
CA TRP A 118 -10.47 -19.80 -10.22
C TRP A 118 -10.04 -19.15 -11.52
N LEU A 119 -8.73 -19.15 -11.76
CA LEU A 119 -8.17 -18.63 -13.00
C LEU A 119 -8.01 -19.74 -14.03
N ASN A 120 -7.90 -19.35 -15.30
CA ASN A 120 -7.59 -20.28 -16.36
C ASN A 120 -6.24 -20.97 -16.13
N ALA A 121 -6.24 -22.30 -16.07
CA ALA A 121 -5.05 -23.11 -15.83
C ALA A 121 -3.97 -22.92 -16.91
N GLU A 122 -4.33 -22.62 -18.16
CA GLU A 122 -3.37 -22.34 -19.24
C GLU A 122 -2.47 -21.12 -18.89
N ILE A 123 -2.95 -20.21 -18.05
CA ILE A 123 -2.23 -19.00 -17.62
C ILE A 123 -1.28 -19.34 -16.46
N LEU A 124 -1.74 -20.16 -15.51
CA LEU A 124 -0.96 -20.57 -14.33
C LEU A 124 0.13 -21.60 -14.68
N PHE A 125 -0.11 -22.45 -15.68
CA PHE A 125 0.76 -23.57 -16.08
C PHE A 125 1.25 -23.44 -17.53
N PRO A 126 2.01 -22.38 -17.89
CA PRO A 126 2.31 -22.04 -19.29
C PRO A 126 3.23 -23.03 -20.04
N ILE A 127 3.91 -23.93 -19.31
CA ILE A 127 4.82 -24.94 -19.91
C ILE A 127 4.02 -26.12 -20.50
N GLN A 128 2.75 -26.29 -20.14
CA GLN A 128 1.87 -27.29 -20.72
C GLN A 128 1.03 -26.64 -21.82
N LYS A 129 1.58 -26.49 -23.03
CA LYS A 129 0.76 -26.20 -24.21
C LYS A 129 -0.13 -27.41 -24.45
N PHE A 130 -1.38 -27.33 -24.03
CA PHE A 130 -2.41 -28.30 -24.39
C PHE A 130 -2.60 -28.29 -25.90
N ALA A 131 -2.25 -29.39 -26.56
CA ALA A 131 -2.79 -29.69 -27.88
C ALA A 131 -4.31 -29.84 -27.71
N LYS A 132 -5.07 -28.85 -28.17
CA LYS A 132 -6.52 -28.99 -28.32
C LYS A 132 -6.78 -29.85 -29.54
N GLU A 133 -6.90 -31.16 -29.33
CA GLU A 133 -7.58 -32.03 -30.28
C GLU A 133 -8.94 -32.45 -29.73
N ALA A 134 -9.94 -32.21 -30.57
CA ALA A 134 -11.22 -32.89 -30.68
C ALA A 134 -12.09 -33.05 -29.41
N THR A 135 -13.12 -32.22 -29.32
CA THR A 135 -14.49 -32.71 -29.53
C THR A 135 -15.41 -31.54 -29.82
N GLY A 136 -15.79 -31.43 -31.09
CA GLY A 136 -16.84 -30.50 -31.51
C GLY A 136 -18.20 -30.96 -30.99
N LYS A 137 -18.99 -30.00 -30.53
CA LYS A 137 -20.42 -29.98 -30.83
C LYS A 137 -20.84 -28.55 -31.12
N LYS A 138 -21.25 -28.39 -32.38
CA LYS A 138 -21.79 -27.18 -33.02
C LYS A 138 -22.96 -26.62 -32.21
N LEU A 139 -23.01 -25.30 -32.08
CA LEU A 139 -24.27 -24.58 -32.17
C LEU A 139 -24.10 -23.52 -33.26
N LYS A 140 -24.71 -23.83 -34.41
CA LYS A 140 -24.92 -22.93 -35.53
C LYS A 140 -25.82 -21.80 -35.04
N ASN A 141 -25.56 -20.57 -35.49
CA ASN A 141 -26.50 -19.77 -36.27
C ASN A 141 -25.84 -18.47 -36.74
N LYS A 142 -25.78 -18.31 -38.07
CA LYS A 142 -25.73 -17.06 -38.85
C LYS A 142 -27.04 -17.06 -39.67
N PRO A 143 -27.57 -15.92 -40.15
CA PRO A 143 -26.97 -15.11 -41.23
C PRO A 143 -26.93 -13.60 -40.86
N GLU A 144 -25.99 -12.75 -41.27
CA GLU A 144 -25.44 -12.37 -42.58
C GLU A 144 -26.34 -11.39 -43.38
N THR A 145 -25.82 -10.16 -43.58
CA THR A 145 -26.00 -9.14 -44.65
C THR A 145 -25.92 -7.72 -44.04
N ALA A 146 -25.38 -6.66 -44.64
CA ALA A 146 -24.64 -6.43 -45.88
C ALA A 146 -23.83 -5.10 -45.74
N ILE A 147 -22.95 -4.88 -46.71
CA ILE A 147 -21.95 -3.82 -46.88
C ILE A 147 -22.59 -2.47 -47.26
N SER A 148 -22.04 -1.34 -46.81
CA SER A 148 -21.83 -0.15 -47.67
C SER A 148 -20.86 0.88 -47.09
N THR A 149 -20.10 1.48 -47.99
CA THR A 149 -18.95 2.38 -47.85
C THR A 149 -19.33 3.86 -47.88
N SER A 150 -18.58 4.72 -47.18
CA SER A 150 -17.78 5.84 -47.76
C SER A 150 -17.65 7.11 -46.89
N LYS A 151 -16.39 7.57 -46.81
CA LYS A 151 -15.83 8.94 -46.74
C LYS A 151 -16.60 10.10 -46.06
N GLY A 152 -15.87 10.83 -45.23
CA GLY A 152 -16.10 12.27 -44.99
C GLY A 152 -15.37 12.81 -43.77
N LYS A 153 -14.15 13.32 -43.96
CA LYS A 153 -13.42 14.11 -42.96
C LYS A 153 -14.19 15.41 -42.70
N ASN A 154 -14.41 15.77 -41.43
CA ASN A 154 -14.58 17.15 -41.00
C ASN A 154 -13.91 17.34 -39.62
N PHE A 155 -12.77 18.02 -39.64
CA PHE A 155 -12.08 18.71 -38.53
C PHE A 155 -12.30 20.21 -38.82
N ARG A 156 -12.51 21.21 -37.92
CA ARG A 156 -12.56 21.43 -36.45
C ARG A 156 -13.54 22.65 -36.21
N PRO A 157 -13.74 23.26 -35.01
CA PRO A 157 -12.71 23.92 -34.18
C PRO A 157 -12.78 23.69 -32.66
N LEU A 158 -11.61 23.81 -32.02
CA LEU A 158 -11.48 24.21 -30.61
C LEU A 158 -12.11 25.60 -30.43
N VAL A 159 -12.97 25.81 -29.43
CA VAL A 159 -12.90 26.89 -28.42
C VAL A 159 -14.05 26.71 -27.39
N HIS A 160 -13.65 26.69 -26.11
CA HIS A 160 -14.34 26.91 -24.82
C HIS A 160 -15.86 27.12 -24.75
N VAL A 161 -16.53 26.28 -23.94
CA VAL A 161 -17.60 26.70 -23.00
C VAL A 161 -17.51 25.83 -21.73
N PRO A 162 -17.24 26.39 -20.54
CA PRO A 162 -17.49 25.70 -19.27
C PRO A 162 -19.01 25.56 -19.10
N HIS A 163 -19.52 24.33 -19.04
CA HIS A 163 -20.88 24.10 -18.55
C HIS A 163 -20.81 24.08 -17.02
N GLU A 164 -20.96 25.25 -16.41
CA GLU A 164 -21.37 25.37 -15.02
C GLU A 164 -22.80 24.84 -14.92
N GLN A 165 -23.01 23.75 -14.17
CA GLN A 165 -24.35 23.36 -13.78
C GLN A 165 -24.82 24.34 -12.69
N GLU A 166 -25.76 25.21 -13.05
CA GLU A 166 -26.57 25.96 -12.11
C GLU A 166 -27.32 24.97 -11.19
N ASN A 167 -27.00 24.98 -9.90
CA ASN A 167 -27.80 24.30 -8.89
C ASN A 167 -28.89 25.27 -8.41
N ASN A 168 -30.04 25.22 -9.07
CA ASN A 168 -31.29 25.81 -8.59
C ASN A 168 -31.90 24.91 -7.51
N ASN A 169 -31.70 25.28 -6.24
CA ASN A 169 -32.60 24.89 -5.14
C ASN A 169 -32.82 26.11 -4.24
N SER A 170 -33.73 26.96 -4.70
CA SER A 170 -34.32 28.08 -3.97
C SER A 170 -35.78 27.73 -3.66
N SER A 171 -36.17 27.96 -2.40
CA SER A 171 -37.54 28.09 -1.87
C SER A 171 -38.46 26.86 -1.92
N VAL A 172 -38.68 26.27 -0.74
CA VAL A 172 -40.04 26.20 -0.17
C VAL A 172 -39.95 26.57 1.31
N ASP A 173 -40.62 27.67 1.63
CA ASP A 173 -40.72 28.34 2.91
C ASP A 173 -41.60 27.63 3.95
N GLU A 174 -41.27 27.95 5.21
CA GLU A 174 -42.18 28.27 6.32
C GLU A 174 -43.42 27.41 6.59
N LEU A 175 -43.38 26.66 7.70
CA LEU A 175 -44.55 26.57 8.59
C LEU A 175 -44.15 26.67 10.07
N LYS A 176 -45.01 27.42 10.77
CA LYS A 176 -44.89 28.00 12.10
C LYS A 176 -44.91 26.96 13.23
N GLY A 177 -44.35 27.40 14.35
CA GLY A 177 -44.06 26.66 15.58
C GLY A 177 -45.19 25.88 16.25
N VAL A 178 -44.78 24.94 17.10
CA VAL A 178 -45.39 24.63 18.41
C VAL A 178 -44.28 24.16 19.35
N HIS A 179 -44.06 24.91 20.43
CA HIS A 179 -43.32 24.48 21.63
C HIS A 179 -44.16 23.49 22.44
N PRO A 180 -43.50 22.57 23.18
CA PRO A 180 -43.93 22.32 24.55
C PRO A 180 -42.84 22.63 25.59
N LYS A 181 -43.23 23.47 26.56
CA LYS A 181 -42.76 23.55 27.97
C LYS A 181 -42.98 22.18 28.65
N ALA A 182 -42.41 21.77 29.78
CA ALA A 182 -41.48 22.29 30.78
C ALA A 182 -41.07 21.11 31.70
N HIS A 183 -39.95 21.22 32.41
CA HIS A 183 -39.95 21.09 33.87
C HIS A 183 -38.76 21.88 34.45
N GLN A 184 -39.10 22.90 35.23
CA GLN A 184 -38.19 23.66 36.09
C GLN A 184 -38.18 23.04 37.49
N SER A 185 -37.02 23.08 38.14
CA SER A 185 -36.84 23.29 39.58
C SER A 185 -35.33 23.46 39.83
N GLU A 186 -34.76 24.38 40.60
CA GLU A 186 -35.11 25.64 41.26
C GLU A 186 -33.73 26.22 41.68
N LEU A 187 -33.55 27.54 41.61
CA LEU A 187 -32.34 28.30 42.04
C LEU A 187 -32.32 28.49 43.58
N PRO A 188 -31.20 28.96 44.20
CA PRO A 188 -30.91 30.41 44.35
C PRO A 188 -29.41 30.78 44.13
N LYS A 189 -29.07 31.85 43.37
CA LYS A 189 -28.78 33.27 43.78
C LYS A 189 -27.52 33.44 44.66
N GLY A 190 -26.60 34.40 44.51
CA GLY A 190 -26.37 35.55 43.60
C GLY A 190 -24.90 35.55 43.11
N GLU A 191 -24.27 36.59 42.57
CA GLU A 191 -24.43 38.05 42.67
C GLU A 191 -23.54 38.68 41.56
N LEU A 192 -23.93 39.86 41.04
CA LEU A 192 -23.23 40.59 39.98
C LEU A 192 -21.96 41.29 40.49
N THR A 193 -20.90 41.48 39.68
CA THR A 193 -20.42 42.78 39.12
C THR A 193 -18.98 42.78 38.54
N ARG A 194 -18.86 43.37 37.34
CA ARG A 194 -17.87 44.36 36.81
C ARG A 194 -16.34 44.29 37.10
N THR A 195 -15.59 44.08 36.00
CA THR A 195 -14.48 44.89 35.41
C THR A 195 -13.24 45.39 36.19
N ILE A 196 -12.06 45.03 35.61
CA ILE A 196 -10.86 45.83 35.25
C ILE A 196 -10.01 46.46 36.39
N HIS A 197 -8.76 45.99 36.57
CA HIS A 197 -7.48 46.61 36.12
C HIS A 197 -6.27 46.00 36.87
N GLU A 198 -5.22 45.60 36.13
CA GLU A 198 -3.86 45.41 36.69
C GLU A 198 -3.25 46.75 37.11
N PRO A 199 -2.31 46.75 38.08
CA PRO A 199 -0.94 47.16 37.71
C PRO A 199 0.22 46.45 38.46
N HIS A 200 1.26 46.15 37.67
CA HIS A 200 2.70 46.42 37.89
C HIS A 200 3.47 45.92 39.16
N MET A 201 4.38 44.98 38.88
CA MET A 201 5.83 44.91 39.23
C MET A 201 6.38 44.65 40.66
N ASN A 202 7.07 43.50 40.73
CA ASN A 202 8.44 43.20 41.21
C ASN A 202 9.13 44.10 42.27
N THR A 203 9.42 43.48 43.43
CA THR A 203 10.70 43.49 44.20
C THR A 203 10.58 42.38 45.28
N GLY A 204 11.55 41.57 45.68
CA GLY A 204 12.99 41.47 45.47
C GLY A 204 13.56 40.25 46.21
N GLU A 205 14.83 40.00 45.93
CA GLU A 205 15.80 38.97 46.38
C GLU A 205 15.82 38.71 47.91
N ASN A 206 16.32 37.58 48.46
CA ASN A 206 17.70 37.10 48.34
C ASN A 206 17.95 35.69 48.98
N ALA A 207 18.84 34.90 48.36
CA ALA A 207 19.84 33.94 48.88
C ALA A 207 19.55 33.05 50.13
N LYS A 208 19.88 31.75 50.22
CA LYS A 208 21.03 30.97 49.71
C LYS A 208 20.82 29.49 50.12
N SER A 209 21.05 28.53 49.23
CA SER A 209 21.88 27.34 49.48
C SER A 209 21.87 26.45 48.24
N VAL A 210 22.96 26.54 47.50
CA VAL A 210 23.38 25.55 46.49
C VAL A 210 24.16 24.46 47.21
N PRO A 211 23.99 23.19 46.80
CA PRO A 211 25.15 22.36 46.53
C PRO A 211 25.29 22.20 45.01
N GLU A 212 26.48 22.48 44.52
CA GLU A 212 26.89 22.31 43.14
C GLU A 212 26.80 20.84 42.74
N SER A 213 26.09 20.56 41.64
CA SER A 213 26.64 19.77 40.54
C SER A 213 25.64 19.75 39.38
N SER A 214 26.12 20.22 38.23
CA SER A 214 25.59 20.02 36.87
C SER A 214 24.10 20.32 36.65
N GLU A 215 23.77 21.44 36.00
CA GLU A 215 22.71 21.53 34.99
C GLU A 215 22.50 22.99 34.52
N ILE A 216 23.39 23.48 33.66
CA ILE A 216 23.13 24.73 32.88
C ILE A 216 23.03 24.42 31.37
N SER A 217 23.39 23.20 30.93
CA SER A 217 23.18 22.78 29.53
C SER A 217 21.77 22.22 29.23
N SER A 218 21.04 21.78 30.26
CA SER A 218 19.75 21.10 30.07
C SER A 218 18.65 22.03 29.50
N GLY A 219 18.71 23.32 29.82
CA GLY A 219 17.76 24.33 29.33
C GLY A 219 17.83 24.53 27.80
N THR A 220 19.03 24.74 27.27
CA THR A 220 19.24 24.97 25.82
C THR A 220 18.93 23.73 24.99
N ASP A 221 19.32 22.55 25.48
CA ASP A 221 19.02 21.29 24.81
C ASP A 221 17.52 20.99 24.83
N ARG A 222 16.83 21.24 25.96
CA ARG A 222 15.38 21.08 26.07
C ARG A 222 14.62 22.05 25.16
N ILE A 223 15.04 23.31 25.07
CA ILE A 223 14.46 24.28 24.11
C ILE A 223 14.65 23.80 22.67
N SER A 224 15.83 23.24 22.33
CA SER A 224 16.09 22.69 21.01
C SER A 224 15.29 21.42 20.69
N LEU A 225 14.97 20.60 21.70
CA LEU A 225 14.13 19.40 21.53
C LEU A 225 12.64 19.74 21.41
N LEU A 226 12.16 20.76 22.12
CA LEU A 226 10.79 21.28 21.94
C LEU A 226 10.56 21.83 20.53
N PHE A 227 11.61 22.36 19.89
CA PHE A 227 11.55 22.77 18.49
C PHE A 227 11.28 21.59 17.54
N LEU A 228 11.81 20.40 17.81
CA LEU A 228 11.53 19.19 17.02
C LEU A 228 10.04 18.82 17.06
N ILE A 229 9.38 19.02 18.20
CA ILE A 229 7.95 18.73 18.39
C ILE A 229 7.11 19.70 17.56
N ARG A 230 7.46 21.00 17.59
CA ARG A 230 6.80 22.02 16.76
C ARG A 230 6.97 21.70 15.28
N GLN A 231 8.19 21.42 14.82
CA GLN A 231 8.44 21.02 13.43
C GLN A 231 7.66 19.78 13.03
N PHE A 232 7.66 18.75 13.89
CA PHE A 232 6.92 17.52 13.64
C PHE A 232 5.43 17.78 13.53
N TRP A 233 4.87 18.61 14.41
CA TRP A 233 3.45 18.97 14.39
C TRP A 233 3.09 19.76 13.13
N GLU A 234 3.86 20.79 12.79
CA GLU A 234 3.63 21.58 11.57
C GLU A 234 3.67 20.71 10.31
N PHE A 235 4.64 19.81 10.22
CA PHE A 235 4.75 18.87 9.12
C PHE A 235 3.56 17.91 9.07
N SER A 236 3.19 17.33 10.21
CA SER A 236 2.06 16.40 10.32
C SER A 236 0.73 17.06 10.00
N ARG A 237 0.51 18.29 10.48
CA ARG A 237 -0.69 19.09 10.20
C ARG A 237 -0.81 19.34 8.70
N LYS A 238 0.24 19.86 8.06
CA LYS A 238 0.22 20.12 6.60
C LYS A 238 -0.07 18.87 5.77
N LEU A 239 0.48 17.72 6.18
CA LEU A 239 0.42 16.50 5.36
C LEU A 239 -0.81 15.63 5.62
N LEU A 240 -1.24 15.52 6.88
CA LEU A 240 -2.32 14.63 7.31
C LEU A 240 -3.63 15.38 7.62
N PHE A 241 -3.56 16.66 7.97
CA PHE A 241 -4.69 17.45 8.44
C PHE A 241 -4.74 18.85 7.79
N PRO A 242 -4.70 18.95 6.43
CA PRO A 242 -4.56 20.24 5.75
C PRO A 242 -5.75 21.18 6.00
N ASP A 243 -6.95 20.63 6.11
CA ASP A 243 -8.19 21.40 6.25
C ASP A 243 -8.56 21.68 7.72
N LEU A 244 -7.67 21.35 8.67
CA LEU A 244 -7.94 21.47 10.09
C LEU A 244 -7.62 22.87 10.62
N ILE A 245 -8.66 23.54 11.12
CA ILE A 245 -8.60 24.81 11.82
C ILE A 245 -8.63 24.52 13.32
N LEU A 246 -7.64 25.04 14.06
CA LEU A 246 -7.49 24.84 15.49
C LEU A 246 -7.19 26.16 16.18
N SER A 247 -7.73 26.35 17.37
CA SER A 247 -7.35 27.41 18.29
C SER A 247 -5.95 27.15 18.88
N GLU A 248 -5.30 28.18 19.39
CA GLU A 248 -3.98 28.07 20.03
C GLU A 248 -3.94 27.10 21.23
N PRO A 249 -4.96 27.05 22.12
CA PRO A 249 -5.02 26.04 23.18
C PRO A 249 -5.06 24.61 22.64
N GLU A 250 -5.89 24.34 21.62
CA GLU A 250 -6.00 23.00 21.02
C GLU A 250 -4.69 22.56 20.35
N GLN A 251 -3.99 23.49 19.68
CA GLN A 251 -2.68 23.21 19.11
C GLN A 251 -1.67 22.84 20.20
N SER A 252 -1.69 23.54 21.34
CA SER A 252 -0.83 23.26 22.48
C SER A 252 -1.11 21.88 23.08
N ASP A 253 -2.38 21.51 23.21
CA ASP A 253 -2.78 20.18 23.70
C ASP A 253 -2.29 19.06 22.78
N ILE A 254 -2.41 19.23 21.47
CA ILE A 254 -1.91 18.24 20.49
C ILE A 254 -0.39 18.11 20.59
N MET A 255 0.35 19.23 20.71
CA MET A 255 1.80 19.18 20.89
C MET A 255 2.20 18.48 22.19
N ASN A 256 1.45 18.67 23.28
CA ASN A 256 1.66 17.95 24.53
C ASN A 256 1.42 16.44 24.38
N MET A 257 0.41 16.05 23.61
CA MET A 257 0.18 14.64 23.28
C MET A 257 1.32 14.05 22.45
N ILE A 258 1.83 14.77 21.45
CA ILE A 258 2.98 14.37 20.64
C ILE A 258 4.23 14.22 21.51
N TRP A 259 4.49 15.19 22.40
CA TRP A 259 5.59 15.12 23.36
C TRP A 259 5.52 13.84 24.20
N ALA A 260 4.33 13.51 24.73
CA ALA A 260 4.14 12.33 25.57
C ALA A 260 4.19 11.00 24.78
N SER A 261 3.49 10.91 23.65
CA SER A 261 3.25 9.64 22.95
C SER A 261 4.29 9.33 21.86
N VAL A 262 4.82 10.35 21.19
CA VAL A 262 5.79 10.19 20.09
C VAL A 262 7.21 10.32 20.62
N TYR A 263 7.46 11.36 21.41
CA TYR A 263 8.80 11.66 21.94
C TYR A 263 9.05 11.11 23.34
N MET A 264 8.13 10.31 23.88
CA MET A 264 8.29 9.61 25.16
C MET A 264 8.70 10.54 26.32
N LYS A 265 8.10 11.74 26.35
CA LYS A 265 8.40 12.80 27.31
C LYS A 265 9.85 13.29 27.29
N LEU A 266 10.60 12.98 26.22
CA LEU A 266 12.03 13.23 26.11
C LEU A 266 12.81 12.62 27.28
N ASN A 267 12.41 11.42 27.72
CA ASN A 267 13.11 10.71 28.79
C ASN A 267 14.59 10.51 28.39
N SER A 268 15.49 10.97 29.24
CA SER A 268 16.77 11.59 28.89
C SER A 268 17.94 10.61 28.66
N SER A 269 17.70 9.47 28.02
CA SER A 269 18.76 8.50 27.72
C SER A 269 19.42 8.65 26.34
N LEU A 270 18.99 9.62 25.52
CA LEU A 270 19.44 9.80 24.13
C LEU A 270 20.20 11.12 23.95
N SER A 271 21.28 11.07 23.17
CA SER A 271 22.03 12.24 22.72
C SER A 271 21.24 13.08 21.71
N LYS A 272 21.67 14.32 21.47
CA LYS A 272 21.06 15.23 20.50
C LYS A 272 21.02 14.66 19.07
N GLU A 273 22.10 14.00 18.64
CA GLU A 273 22.19 13.38 17.31
C GLU A 273 21.20 12.22 17.16
N GLU A 274 21.05 11.41 18.21
CA GLU A 274 20.08 10.32 18.23
C GLU A 274 18.65 10.83 18.20
N TRP A 275 18.35 11.95 18.87
CA TRP A 275 17.06 12.61 18.79
C TRP A 275 16.76 13.17 17.39
N LEU A 276 17.75 13.71 16.70
CA LEU A 276 17.60 14.15 15.31
C LEU A 276 17.31 12.96 14.39
N LYS A 277 18.07 11.88 14.51
CA LYS A 277 17.83 10.65 13.76
C LYS A 277 16.46 10.04 14.06
N TYR A 278 16.03 10.08 15.32
CA TYR A 278 14.69 9.65 15.70
C TYR A 278 13.61 10.55 15.10
N HIS A 279 13.82 11.87 15.11
CA HIS A 279 12.91 12.83 14.50
C HIS A 279 12.75 12.57 12.99
N GLU A 280 13.84 12.29 12.27
CA GLU A 280 13.77 11.87 10.86
C GLU A 280 12.91 10.62 10.67
N GLN A 281 13.06 9.60 11.53
CA GLN A 281 12.21 8.41 11.51
C GLN A 281 10.74 8.74 11.79
N ALA A 282 10.47 9.67 12.73
CA ALA A 282 9.12 10.12 13.04
C ALA A 282 8.48 10.83 11.83
N ILE A 283 9.21 11.73 11.17
CA ILE A 283 8.77 12.38 9.92
C ILE A 283 8.52 11.35 8.82
N GLU A 284 9.41 10.37 8.67
CA GLU A 284 9.23 9.32 7.68
C GLU A 284 7.98 8.47 7.95
N ARG A 285 7.65 8.22 9.21
CA ARG A 285 6.40 7.54 9.61
C ARG A 285 5.17 8.35 9.20
N VAL A 286 5.21 9.68 9.32
CA VAL A 286 4.14 10.57 8.84
C VAL A 286 3.98 10.47 7.32
N ILE A 287 5.08 10.49 6.57
CA ILE A 287 5.07 10.30 5.10
C ILE A 287 4.50 8.93 4.74
N MET A 288 4.83 7.90 5.51
CA MET A 288 4.32 6.55 5.29
C MET A 288 2.80 6.46 5.50
N VAL A 289 2.28 7.17 6.51
CA VAL A 289 0.84 7.29 6.76
C VAL A 289 0.17 8.03 5.61
N ARG A 290 0.75 9.14 5.12
CA ARG A 290 0.23 9.84 3.93
C ARG A 290 0.14 8.91 2.72
N LYS A 291 1.23 8.19 2.42
CA LYS A 291 1.25 7.19 1.33
C LYS A 291 0.25 6.06 1.56
N TRP A 292 -0.10 5.75 2.81
CA TRP A 292 -1.15 4.79 3.12
C TRP A 292 -2.53 5.38 2.85
N LEU A 293 -2.79 6.63 3.26
CA LEU A 293 -4.02 7.37 2.93
C LEU A 293 -4.23 7.47 1.40
N ASP A 294 -3.19 7.81 0.65
CA ASP A 294 -3.25 7.95 -0.82
C ASP A 294 -3.65 6.65 -1.55
N LYS A 295 -3.46 5.48 -0.92
CA LYS A 295 -3.81 4.19 -1.55
C LYS A 295 -5.30 3.91 -1.59
N SER A 296 -6.09 4.54 -0.71
CA SER A 296 -7.52 4.26 -0.62
C SER A 296 -8.28 5.43 0.01
N PRO A 297 -9.35 5.92 -0.62
CA PRO A 297 -10.20 6.96 -0.02
C PRO A 297 -10.90 6.51 1.26
N ASN A 298 -10.98 5.19 1.53
CA ASN A 298 -11.55 4.65 2.76
C ASN A 298 -10.56 4.66 3.93
N HIS A 299 -9.27 4.91 3.65
CA HIS A 299 -8.30 5.10 4.71
C HIS A 299 -8.51 6.48 5.31
N TRP A 300 -8.58 6.54 6.63
CA TRP A 300 -8.72 7.77 7.37
C TRP A 300 -7.79 7.70 8.57
N VAL A 301 -7.36 8.87 9.01
CA VAL A 301 -6.60 9.05 10.25
C VAL A 301 -7.53 9.79 11.23
N PRO A 302 -7.61 9.36 12.50
CA PRO A 302 -8.38 10.09 13.50
C PRO A 302 -7.95 11.55 13.64
N PRO A 303 -8.81 12.42 14.19
CA PRO A 303 -8.42 13.77 14.56
C PRO A 303 -7.15 13.76 15.42
N PRO A 304 -6.29 14.80 15.34
CA PRO A 304 -4.98 14.78 15.98
C PRO A 304 -5.00 14.47 17.48
N HIS A 305 -6.00 14.99 18.21
CA HIS A 305 -6.17 14.76 19.64
C HIS A 305 -6.44 13.29 20.00
N VAL A 306 -6.98 12.49 19.05
CA VAL A 306 -7.12 11.04 19.21
C VAL A 306 -5.89 10.33 18.65
N TYR A 307 -5.39 10.76 17.49
CA TYR A 307 -4.33 10.08 16.77
C TYR A 307 -2.99 10.05 17.51
N PHE A 308 -2.65 11.15 18.16
CA PHE A 308 -1.43 11.29 18.98
C PHE A 308 -1.69 11.05 20.47
N SER A 309 -2.90 10.69 20.88
CA SER A 309 -3.19 10.41 22.28
C SER A 309 -2.39 9.21 22.78
N PRO A 310 -1.74 9.28 23.96
CA PRO A 310 -1.07 8.13 24.56
C PRO A 310 -2.03 6.99 24.92
N ASN A 311 -3.33 7.28 25.05
CA ASN A 311 -4.36 6.32 25.45
C ASN A 311 -5.05 5.63 24.25
N ASN A 312 -4.69 5.99 23.02
CA ASN A 312 -5.28 5.38 21.83
C ASN A 312 -4.60 4.03 21.54
N ASN A 313 -5.39 2.96 21.48
CA ASN A 313 -4.92 1.60 21.26
C ASN A 313 -5.33 1.01 19.91
N LYS A 314 -6.11 1.72 19.08
CA LYS A 314 -6.65 1.21 17.82
C LYS A 314 -5.89 1.74 16.61
N ASN A 315 -5.93 3.05 16.39
CA ASN A 315 -5.37 3.71 15.22
C ASN A 315 -4.45 4.84 15.69
N ASP A 316 -3.48 4.53 16.53
CA ASP A 316 -2.53 5.47 17.10
C ASP A 316 -1.25 5.56 16.26
N PHE A 317 -0.57 6.69 16.36
CA PHE A 317 0.68 6.92 15.63
C PHE A 317 1.79 5.92 16.02
N GLN A 318 1.81 5.36 17.24
CA GLN A 318 2.91 4.49 17.67
C GLN A 318 2.98 3.20 16.83
N LYS A 319 1.84 2.68 16.36
CA LYS A 319 1.79 1.50 15.47
C LYS A 319 2.54 1.67 14.15
N THR A 320 2.74 2.91 13.68
CA THR A 320 3.49 3.19 12.45
C THR A 320 4.98 2.81 12.57
N LEU A 321 5.52 2.68 13.78
CA LEU A 321 6.87 2.15 13.99
C LEU A 321 6.99 0.70 13.50
N LYS A 322 5.98 -0.14 13.77
CA LYS A 322 5.94 -1.52 13.27
C LYS A 322 5.94 -1.56 11.73
N TRP A 323 5.30 -0.57 11.11
CA TRP A 323 5.29 -0.46 9.64
C TRP A 323 6.67 -0.09 9.11
N LEU A 324 7.38 0.84 9.77
CA LEU A 324 8.74 1.21 9.41
C LEU A 324 9.69 0.01 9.49
N VAL A 325 9.68 -0.70 10.63
CA VAL A 325 10.49 -1.91 10.83
C VAL A 325 10.19 -2.96 9.75
N LYS A 326 8.91 -3.24 9.50
CA LYS A 326 8.50 -4.19 8.46
C LYS A 326 8.99 -3.77 7.07
N ARG A 327 8.98 -2.47 6.77
CA ARG A 327 9.45 -1.94 5.49
C ARG A 327 10.96 -2.08 5.34
N GLU A 328 11.74 -1.84 6.38
CA GLU A 328 13.20 -2.02 6.35
C GLU A 328 13.59 -3.49 6.20
N ILE A 329 12.91 -4.40 6.92
CA ILE A 329 13.08 -5.85 6.75
C ILE A 329 12.79 -6.24 5.29
N LEU A 330 11.67 -5.79 4.73
CA LEU A 330 11.32 -6.06 3.33
C LEU A 330 12.34 -5.51 2.34
N LYS A 331 12.92 -4.32 2.59
CA LYS A 331 13.98 -3.77 1.72
C LYS A 331 15.21 -4.67 1.71
N ILE A 332 15.62 -5.16 2.88
CA ILE A 332 16.75 -6.08 3.03
C ILE A 332 16.45 -7.39 2.29
N GLU A 333 15.29 -8.00 2.53
CA GLU A 333 14.87 -9.25 1.86
C GLU A 333 14.82 -9.11 0.34
N ILE A 334 14.27 -8.01 -0.18
CA ILE A 334 14.21 -7.75 -1.63
C ILE A 334 15.61 -7.61 -2.21
N SER A 335 16.50 -6.87 -1.53
CA SER A 335 17.89 -6.69 -1.96
C SER A 335 18.61 -8.04 -2.06
N GLN A 336 18.44 -8.89 -1.06
CA GLN A 336 19.00 -10.25 -1.02
C GLN A 336 18.47 -11.12 -2.16
N GLN A 337 17.15 -11.12 -2.39
CA GLN A 337 16.52 -11.88 -3.48
C GLN A 337 17.03 -11.44 -4.85
N LEU A 338 17.13 -10.13 -5.09
CA LEU A 338 17.66 -9.58 -6.33
C LEU A 338 19.13 -9.99 -6.54
N MET A 339 19.92 -10.04 -5.48
CA MET A 339 21.30 -10.49 -5.55
C MET A 339 21.41 -11.96 -5.94
N LEU A 340 20.61 -12.84 -5.33
CA LEU A 340 20.58 -14.26 -5.71
C LEU A 340 20.15 -14.45 -7.16
N GLN A 341 19.10 -13.74 -7.61
CA GLN A 341 18.65 -13.80 -9.01
C GLN A 341 19.75 -13.37 -9.98
N LYS A 342 20.48 -12.30 -9.63
CA LYS A 342 21.62 -11.83 -10.43
C LYS A 342 22.70 -12.91 -10.55
N ILE A 343 23.07 -13.54 -9.44
CA ILE A 343 24.05 -14.63 -9.39
C ILE A 343 23.59 -15.84 -10.22
N GLN A 344 22.34 -16.24 -10.09
CA GLN A 344 21.76 -17.34 -10.86
C GLN A 344 21.79 -17.05 -12.36
N ASN A 345 21.46 -15.82 -12.77
CA ASN A 345 21.50 -15.41 -14.16
C ASN A 345 22.95 -15.35 -14.70
N GLU A 346 23.89 -14.84 -13.91
CA GLU A 346 25.33 -14.87 -14.23
C GLU A 346 25.81 -16.31 -14.47
N HIS A 347 25.44 -17.25 -13.59
CA HIS A 347 25.80 -18.66 -13.74
C HIS A 347 25.15 -19.28 -14.99
N ARG A 348 23.87 -18.98 -15.25
CA ARG A 348 23.16 -19.48 -16.45
C ARG A 348 23.83 -18.99 -17.74
N LEU A 349 24.20 -17.72 -17.80
CA LEU A 349 24.89 -17.14 -18.96
C LEU A 349 26.28 -17.75 -19.13
N HIS A 350 27.02 -17.93 -18.03
CA HIS A 350 28.34 -18.58 -18.03
C HIS A 350 28.29 -20.00 -18.60
N THR A 351 27.31 -20.82 -18.18
CA THR A 351 27.12 -22.17 -18.72
C THR A 351 26.80 -22.20 -20.21
N GLN A 352 26.31 -21.10 -20.78
CA GLN A 352 26.03 -20.96 -22.22
C GLN A 352 27.19 -20.32 -23.00
N GLY A 353 28.35 -20.09 -22.36
CA GLY A 353 29.48 -19.37 -22.95
C GLY A 353 29.20 -17.88 -23.22
N LYS A 354 28.15 -17.32 -22.60
CA LYS A 354 27.68 -15.95 -22.81
C LYS A 354 27.87 -15.08 -21.56
N GLY A 355 27.67 -13.79 -21.73
CA GLY A 355 27.67 -12.81 -20.63
C GLY A 355 29.06 -12.26 -20.27
N ARG A 356 29.06 -11.35 -19.29
CA ARG A 356 30.24 -10.58 -18.87
C ARG A 356 31.39 -11.47 -18.38
N HIS A 357 31.06 -12.58 -17.74
CA HIS A 357 32.03 -13.46 -17.09
C HIS A 357 32.39 -14.70 -17.92
N LYS A 358 32.06 -14.73 -19.22
CA LYS A 358 32.31 -15.88 -20.11
C LYS A 358 33.78 -16.36 -20.16
N HIS A 359 34.72 -15.46 -19.89
CA HIS A 359 36.16 -15.72 -19.90
C HIS A 359 36.69 -16.27 -18.57
N LEU A 360 35.91 -16.20 -17.50
CA LEU A 360 36.32 -16.72 -16.18
C LEU A 360 36.14 -18.24 -16.13
N SER A 361 37.01 -18.91 -15.38
CA SER A 361 36.76 -20.32 -15.04
C SER A 361 35.57 -20.43 -14.08
N ARG A 362 34.95 -21.63 -14.00
CA ARG A 362 33.82 -21.88 -13.08
C ARG A 362 34.22 -21.58 -11.62
N LEU A 363 35.45 -21.91 -11.24
CA LEU A 363 35.99 -21.64 -9.90
C LEU A 363 36.22 -20.15 -9.63
N GLN A 364 36.71 -19.41 -10.64
CA GLN A 364 36.88 -17.95 -10.52
C GLN A 364 35.53 -17.23 -10.40
N LEU A 365 34.52 -17.66 -11.17
CA LEU A 365 33.17 -17.12 -11.06
C LEU A 365 32.56 -17.40 -9.69
N PHE A 366 32.75 -18.63 -9.17
CA PHE A 366 32.32 -19.01 -7.84
C PHE A 366 32.89 -18.10 -6.75
N ARG A 367 34.22 -17.91 -6.71
CA ARG A 367 34.89 -17.06 -5.72
C ARG A 367 34.45 -15.60 -5.81
N LEU A 368 34.24 -15.08 -7.03
CA LEU A 368 33.76 -13.72 -7.23
C LEU A 368 32.34 -13.51 -6.69
N GLN A 369 31.48 -14.52 -6.83
CA GLN A 369 30.11 -14.48 -6.33
C GLN A 369 30.06 -14.65 -4.82
N GLU A 370 30.87 -15.56 -4.28
CA GLU A 370 31.06 -15.76 -2.84
C GLU A 370 31.53 -14.47 -2.16
N GLN A 371 32.61 -13.85 -2.63
CA GLN A 371 33.11 -12.59 -2.07
C GLN A 371 32.06 -11.48 -2.09
N ARG A 372 31.22 -11.43 -3.13
CA ARG A 372 30.13 -10.45 -3.23
C ARG A 372 29.04 -10.71 -2.18
N LEU A 373 28.68 -11.96 -1.93
CA LEU A 373 27.70 -12.33 -0.91
C LEU A 373 28.23 -12.13 0.50
N SER A 374 29.51 -12.44 0.76
CA SER A 374 30.14 -12.24 2.07
C SER A 374 30.13 -10.77 2.52
N ARG A 375 30.20 -9.81 1.58
CA ARG A 375 30.08 -8.37 1.89
C ARG A 375 28.70 -7.95 2.38
N MET A 376 27.65 -8.73 2.13
CA MET A 376 26.30 -8.44 2.60
C MET A 376 26.06 -8.87 4.06
N ASN A 377 27.04 -9.54 4.68
CA ASN A 377 27.04 -9.97 6.08
C ASN A 377 25.79 -10.78 6.48
N ASP A 378 25.27 -11.60 5.56
CA ASP A 378 24.14 -12.50 5.79
C ASP A 378 24.56 -13.96 5.59
N PRO A 379 24.66 -14.76 6.67
CA PRO A 379 25.06 -16.16 6.60
C PRO A 379 24.01 -17.05 5.94
N GLU A 380 22.71 -16.73 6.05
CA GLU A 380 21.65 -17.53 5.43
C GLU A 380 21.69 -17.40 3.90
N LEU A 381 21.96 -16.19 3.42
CA LEU A 381 22.10 -15.90 2.00
C LEU A 381 23.27 -16.67 1.37
N LEU A 382 24.40 -16.71 2.07
CA LEU A 382 25.59 -17.43 1.63
C LEU A 382 25.33 -18.95 1.61
N ASN A 383 24.67 -19.47 2.64
CA ASN A 383 24.28 -20.88 2.71
C ASN A 383 23.30 -21.26 1.58
N ALA A 384 22.30 -20.42 1.31
CA ALA A 384 21.36 -20.63 0.20
C ALA A 384 22.08 -20.67 -1.16
N TYR A 385 23.11 -19.84 -1.34
CA TYR A 385 23.96 -19.87 -2.53
C TYR A 385 24.78 -21.17 -2.63
N TYR A 386 25.41 -21.62 -1.54
CA TYR A 386 26.15 -22.89 -1.54
C TYR A 386 25.25 -24.09 -1.85
N LEU A 387 24.04 -24.13 -1.29
CA LEU A 387 23.05 -25.17 -1.60
C LEU A 387 22.62 -25.14 -3.07
N TYR A 388 22.45 -23.94 -3.65
CA TYR A 388 22.13 -23.80 -5.06
C TYR A 388 23.23 -24.35 -5.95
N ILE A 389 24.48 -24.04 -5.65
CA ILE A 389 25.63 -24.52 -6.41
C ILE A 389 25.80 -26.03 -6.25
N ARG A 390 25.71 -26.57 -5.03
CA ARG A 390 25.84 -28.02 -4.79
C ARG A 390 24.79 -28.87 -5.53
N ARG A 391 23.63 -28.31 -5.91
CA ARG A 391 22.61 -29.02 -6.69
C ARG A 391 22.86 -29.00 -8.21
N LYS A 392 23.77 -28.15 -8.68
CA LYS A 392 24.08 -27.92 -10.10
C LYS A 392 25.36 -28.62 -10.55
N PHE A 393 26.13 -29.13 -9.60
CA PHE A 393 27.28 -30.01 -9.76
C PHE A 393 26.90 -31.36 -9.16
#